data_AF-A0A836WKM2-F1
#
_entry.id   AF-A0A836WKM2-F1
#
_cell.length_a   1.000
_cell.length_b   1.000
_cell.length_c   1.000
_cell.angle_alpha   90.00
_cell.angle_beta   90.00
_cell.angle_gamma   90.00
#
_symmetry.space_group_name_H-M   'P 1'
#
loop_
_entity.id
_entity.type
_entity.pdbx_description
1 polymer ?
#
loop_
_entity_poly.entity_id
_entity_poly.type
_entity_poly.pdbx_seq_one_letter_code
_entity_poly.pdbx_strand_id
1 'polypeptide(L)'
;ATTSPKPGMTIGKQLIKLDERIFLIDTPGIITLELPEDLALKGSWIPDKLEDPVEVALKFIEKLIEKSPKSLEDLYKVKVLPNPVETLENIGNKLNFKAKGGDVDYDRTAKKILWDWLKGNLKAYWLE
;
A
#
# COMPACT_ATOMS: atom_id res chain seq x y z
N ALA A 1 29.80 2.54 35.93
CA ALA A 1 29.11 1.37 36.47
C ALA A 1 28.09 1.82 37.51
N THR A 2 26.85 1.35 37.34
CA THR A 2 25.73 1.21 38.30
C THR A 2 24.42 1.63 37.64
N THR A 3 23.61 0.60 37.46
CA THR A 3 22.35 0.47 36.76
C THR A 3 21.16 0.82 37.64
N SER A 4 20.08 1.31 37.04
CA SER A 4 18.74 0.77 37.30
C SER A 4 17.85 0.96 36.05
N PRO A 5 17.33 -0.14 35.47
CA PRO A 5 16.41 -0.11 34.34
C PRO A 5 14.96 -0.15 34.86
N LYS A 6 14.24 0.97 34.78
CA LYS A 6 12.77 0.96 34.75
C LYS A 6 12.34 1.27 33.32
N PRO A 7 11.99 0.25 32.51
CA PRO A 7 11.37 0.48 31.22
C PRO A 7 9.91 0.87 31.49
N GLY A 8 9.54 2.11 31.16
CA GLY A 8 8.26 2.66 31.58
C GLY A 8 7.94 3.97 30.88
N MET A 9 7.60 3.86 29.60
CA MET A 9 6.57 4.65 28.94
C MET A 9 6.73 6.19 28.96
N THR A 10 7.33 6.75 27.92
CA THR A 10 7.05 8.14 27.53
C THR A 10 5.93 8.14 26.49
N ILE A 11 4.72 8.44 26.94
CA ILE A 11 3.59 8.81 26.09
C ILE A 11 3.71 10.33 25.86
N GLY A 12 3.98 10.76 24.63
CA GLY A 12 3.92 12.19 24.27
C GLY A 12 4.87 12.60 23.15
N LYS A 13 4.36 13.42 22.22
CA LYS A 13 5.05 13.97 21.04
C LYS A 13 6.51 14.29 21.35
N GLN A 14 7.45 13.66 20.64
CA GLN A 14 8.85 14.06 20.74
C GLN A 14 9.04 15.32 19.88
N LEU A 15 9.46 16.39 20.55
CA LEU A 15 9.86 17.65 19.96
C LEU A 15 11.37 17.60 19.73
N ILE A 16 11.77 17.24 18.51
CA ILE A 16 13.18 17.20 18.13
C ILE A 16 13.55 18.61 17.64
N LYS A 17 14.40 19.31 18.41
CA LYS A 17 14.93 20.62 18.01
C LYS A 17 16.04 20.43 16.98
N LEU A 18 15.80 20.86 15.75
CA LEU A 18 16.77 20.78 14.66
C LEU A 18 17.64 22.05 14.59
N ASP A 19 17.10 23.21 15.02
CA ASP A 19 17.82 24.50 15.09
C ASP A 19 17.16 25.48 16.10
N GLU A 20 17.70 26.68 16.34
CA GLU A 20 17.20 27.69 17.28
C GLU A 20 15.73 28.09 17.05
N ARG A 21 15.25 27.99 15.80
CA ARG A 21 13.89 28.36 15.40
C ARG A 21 13.08 27.22 14.77
N ILE A 22 13.63 26.02 14.69
CA ILE A 22 12.98 24.89 14.01
C ILE A 22 12.80 23.72 14.98
N PHE A 23 11.54 23.34 15.15
CA PHE A 23 11.09 22.27 16.01
C PHE A 23 10.31 21.25 15.18
N LEU A 24 10.77 19.99 15.17
CA LEU A 24 10.04 18.89 14.55
C LEU A 24 9.13 18.26 15.60
N ILE A 25 7.83 18.37 15.38
CA ILE A 25 6.80 17.78 16.25
C ILE A 25 6.41 16.45 15.62
N ASP A 26 6.91 15.34 16.18
CA ASP A 26 6.48 14.00 15.78
C ASP A 26 5.12 13.68 16.42
N THR A 27 4.06 13.84 15.62
CA THR A 27 2.75 13.24 15.92
C THR A 27 2.51 12.10 14.97
N PRO A 28 2.07 10.91 15.46
CA PRO A 28 1.53 9.90 14.56
C PRO A 28 0.37 10.54 13.80
N GLY A 29 0.49 10.61 12.47
CA GLY A 29 -0.51 11.24 11.62
C GLY A 29 -1.88 10.65 11.89
N ILE A 30 -2.81 11.48 12.35
CA ILE A 30 -4.21 11.10 12.48
C ILE A 30 -4.76 11.12 11.06
N ILE A 31 -4.88 9.95 10.45
CA ILE A 31 -5.51 9.81 9.14
C ILE A 31 -7.00 9.71 9.41
N THR A 32 -7.73 10.78 9.13
CA THR A 32 -9.19 10.77 9.10
C THR A 32 -9.62 9.72 8.07
N LEU A 33 -10.54 8.84 8.44
CA LEU A 33 -11.09 7.77 7.59
C LEU A 33 -11.82 8.39 6.38
N GLU A 34 -11.07 8.74 5.36
CA GLU A 34 -11.58 8.89 4.00
C GLU A 34 -11.78 7.48 3.42
N LEU A 35 -12.55 7.38 2.33
CA LEU A 35 -12.96 6.11 1.72
C LEU A 35 -11.76 5.16 1.55
N PRO A 36 -11.96 3.83 1.60
CA PRO A 36 -10.88 2.84 1.43
C PRO A 36 -9.98 3.12 0.20
N GLU A 37 -10.57 3.76 -0.80
CA GLU A 37 -9.99 4.23 -2.05
C GLU A 37 -8.95 5.35 -1.87
N ASP A 38 -9.26 6.36 -1.06
CA ASP A 38 -8.36 7.48 -0.76
C ASP A 38 -7.20 7.03 0.13
N LEU A 39 -7.48 6.07 1.02
CA LEU A 39 -6.47 5.42 1.84
C LEU A 39 -5.49 4.60 0.99
N ALA A 40 -5.99 3.79 0.03
CA ALA A 40 -5.20 3.07 -0.98
C ALA A 40 -4.22 3.99 -1.68
N LEU A 41 -4.74 5.09 -2.20
CA LEU A 41 -4.01 6.08 -2.95
C LEU A 41 -2.99 6.85 -2.11
N LYS A 42 -3.32 7.19 -0.85
CA LYS A 42 -2.40 7.88 0.07
C LYS A 42 -1.34 6.96 0.70
N GLY A 43 -1.44 5.65 0.50
CA GLY A 43 -0.47 4.68 1.02
C GLY A 43 -0.45 4.59 2.55
N SER A 44 -1.58 4.89 3.20
CA SER A 44 -1.61 5.18 4.64
C SER A 44 -2.03 4.01 5.54
N TRP A 45 -2.09 2.79 5.00
CA TRP A 45 -2.64 1.58 5.64
C TRP A 45 -1.73 0.38 5.39
N ILE A 46 -1.94 -0.68 6.18
CA ILE A 46 -1.18 -1.93 6.10
C ILE A 46 -2.03 -2.95 5.34
N PRO A 47 -1.58 -3.49 4.18
CA PRO A 47 -2.43 -4.36 3.37
C PRO A 47 -2.95 -5.62 4.01
N ASP A 48 -2.22 -6.14 4.98
CA ASP A 48 -2.64 -7.29 5.77
C ASP A 48 -3.79 -7.00 6.75
N LYS A 49 -4.12 -5.73 7.00
CA LYS A 49 -5.19 -5.31 7.91
C LYS A 49 -6.50 -4.93 7.20
N LEU A 50 -6.54 -4.99 5.87
CA LEU A 50 -7.79 -4.75 5.15
C LEU A 50 -8.75 -5.91 5.35
N GLU A 51 -10.01 -5.57 5.54
CA GLU A 51 -11.12 -6.53 5.56
C GLU A 51 -11.37 -7.08 4.16
N ASP A 52 -11.35 -6.21 3.14
CA ASP A 52 -11.40 -6.62 1.72
C ASP A 52 -10.26 -5.96 0.92
N PRO A 53 -9.09 -6.63 0.81
CA PRO A 53 -7.98 -6.12 -0.01
C PRO A 53 -8.27 -6.22 -1.51
N VAL A 54 -9.17 -7.10 -1.94
CA VAL A 54 -9.47 -7.33 -3.35
C VAL A 54 -10.23 -6.14 -3.90
N GLU A 55 -11.28 -5.69 -3.23
CA GLU A 55 -12.05 -4.50 -3.64
C GLU A 55 -11.15 -3.28 -3.78
N VAL A 56 -10.28 -3.05 -2.79
CA VAL A 56 -9.34 -1.92 -2.78
C VAL A 56 -8.33 -2.03 -3.94
N ALA A 57 -7.79 -3.23 -4.19
CA ALA A 57 -6.88 -3.45 -5.30
C ALA A 57 -7.57 -3.27 -6.66
N LEU A 58 -8.81 -3.71 -6.83
CA LEU A 58 -9.55 -3.55 -8.09
C LEU A 58 -9.76 -2.09 -8.44
N LYS A 59 -10.20 -1.26 -7.48
CA LYS A 59 -10.36 0.18 -7.67
C LYS A 59 -9.03 0.88 -7.95
N PHE A 60 -7.96 0.44 -7.29
CA PHE A 60 -6.62 0.95 -7.57
C PHE A 60 -6.14 0.59 -8.98
N ILE A 61 -6.34 -0.67 -9.40
CA ILE A 61 -6.00 -1.15 -10.75
C ILE A 61 -6.82 -0.41 -11.80
N GLU A 62 -8.11 -0.17 -11.57
CA GLU A 62 -8.97 0.62 -12.46
C GLU A 62 -8.38 2.02 -12.72
N LYS A 63 -8.02 2.75 -11.65
CA LYS A 63 -7.36 4.06 -11.78
C LYS A 63 -6.00 3.96 -12.48
N LEU A 64 -5.24 2.88 -12.27
CA LEU A 64 -3.98 2.66 -12.96
C LEU A 64 -4.19 2.36 -14.46
N ILE A 65 -5.21 1.60 -14.83
CA ILE A 65 -5.54 1.31 -16.23
C ILE A 65 -5.85 2.61 -16.98
N GLU A 66 -6.59 3.52 -16.36
CA GLU A 66 -6.96 4.81 -16.98
C GLU A 66 -5.76 5.75 -17.12
N LYS A 67 -4.92 5.84 -16.08
CA LYS A 67 -3.89 6.88 -16.00
C LYS A 67 -2.50 6.42 -16.43
N SER A 68 -2.12 5.17 -16.18
CA SER A 68 -0.84 4.59 -16.62
C SER A 68 -0.84 3.05 -16.56
N PRO A 69 -1.42 2.42 -17.58
CA PRO A 69 -1.40 0.97 -17.69
C PRO A 69 0.05 0.45 -17.78
N LYS A 70 0.96 1.23 -18.39
CA LYS A 70 2.38 0.89 -18.55
C LYS A 70 3.08 0.56 -17.22
N SER A 71 2.71 1.24 -16.13
CA SER A 71 3.34 0.98 -14.82
C SER A 71 3.11 -0.45 -14.33
N LEU A 72 1.92 -1.03 -14.58
CA LEU A 72 1.61 -2.42 -14.26
C LEU A 72 2.27 -3.39 -15.24
N GLU A 73 2.28 -3.05 -16.53
CA GLU A 73 2.92 -3.86 -17.56
C GLU A 73 4.43 -4.00 -17.33
N ASP A 74 5.11 -2.91 -17.01
CA ASP A 74 6.56 -2.89 -16.78
C ASP A 74 6.95 -3.67 -15.53
N LEU A 75 6.18 -3.53 -14.44
CA LEU A 75 6.48 -4.18 -13.16
C LEU A 75 6.20 -5.68 -13.21
N TYR A 76 5.00 -6.07 -13.65
CA TYR A 76 4.56 -7.46 -13.62
C TYR A 76 4.85 -8.22 -14.91
N LYS A 77 5.26 -7.54 -16.00
CA LYS A 77 5.48 -8.14 -17.33
C LYS A 77 4.25 -8.92 -17.81
N VAL A 78 3.09 -8.31 -17.62
CA VAL A 78 1.77 -8.79 -18.05
C VAL A 78 1.14 -7.79 -19.00
N LYS A 79 0.19 -8.25 -19.80
CA LYS A 79 -0.67 -7.35 -20.57
C LYS A 79 -1.77 -6.83 -19.65
N VAL A 80 -1.91 -5.52 -19.57
CA VAL A 80 -3.02 -4.90 -18.82
C VAL A 80 -4.28 -4.96 -19.69
N LEU A 81 -5.37 -5.42 -19.09
CA LEU A 81 -6.68 -5.51 -19.73
C LEU A 81 -7.59 -4.40 -19.21
N PRO A 82 -8.59 -3.96 -20.00
CA PRO A 82 -9.51 -2.91 -19.56
C PRO A 82 -10.35 -3.34 -18.36
N ASN A 83 -10.54 -4.64 -18.15
CA ASN A 83 -11.20 -5.17 -16.96
C ASN A 83 -10.19 -5.31 -15.79
N PRO A 84 -10.41 -4.62 -14.66
CA PRO A 84 -9.53 -4.71 -13.49
C PRO A 84 -9.42 -6.12 -12.91
N VAL A 85 -10.51 -6.90 -12.96
CA VAL A 85 -10.54 -8.28 -12.44
C VAL A 85 -9.66 -9.20 -13.28
N GLU A 86 -9.77 -9.11 -14.61
CA GLU A 86 -8.93 -9.89 -15.52
C GLU A 86 -7.45 -9.47 -15.44
N THR A 87 -7.18 -8.19 -15.20
CA THR A 87 -5.82 -7.70 -14.96
C THR A 87 -5.26 -8.27 -13.65
N LEU A 88 -6.03 -8.25 -12.57
CA LEU A 88 -5.66 -8.85 -11.28
C LEU A 88 -5.38 -10.36 -11.44
N GLU A 89 -6.24 -11.06 -12.18
CA GLU A 89 -6.08 -12.49 -12.47
C GLU A 89 -4.80 -12.78 -13.29
N ASN A 90 -4.53 -11.99 -14.33
CA ASN A 90 -3.31 -12.11 -15.12
C ASN A 90 -2.05 -11.90 -14.28
N ILE A 91 -2.07 -10.91 -13.36
CA ILE A 91 -0.96 -10.67 -12.43
C ILE A 91 -0.79 -11.89 -11.51
N GLY A 92 -1.87 -12.40 -10.92
CA GLY A 92 -1.84 -13.56 -10.03
C GLY A 92 -1.32 -14.82 -10.73
N ASN A 93 -1.75 -15.06 -11.97
CA ASN A 93 -1.25 -16.15 -12.81
C ASN A 93 0.24 -16.00 -13.11
N LYS A 94 0.69 -14.79 -13.46
CA LYS A 94 2.11 -14.50 -13.74
C LYS A 94 3.00 -14.68 -12.51
N LEU A 95 2.50 -14.33 -11.34
CA LEU A 95 3.19 -14.50 -10.05
C LEU A 95 3.03 -15.93 -9.49
N ASN A 96 2.30 -16.80 -10.19
CA ASN A 96 1.96 -18.16 -9.77
C ASN A 96 1.30 -18.21 -8.37
N PHE A 97 0.49 -17.20 -8.05
CA PHE A 97 -0.31 -17.15 -6.84
C PHE A 97 -1.58 -17.93 -7.05
N LYS A 98 -1.52 -19.22 -6.71
CA LYS A 98 -2.64 -20.15 -6.86
C LYS A 98 -3.18 -20.58 -5.50
N ALA A 99 -4.50 -20.59 -5.40
CA ALA A 99 -5.23 -21.14 -4.28
C ALA A 99 -5.26 -22.68 -4.35
N LYS A 100 -5.73 -23.32 -3.27
CA LYS A 100 -5.99 -24.76 -3.25
C LYS A 100 -7.15 -25.07 -4.21
N GLY A 101 -6.82 -25.54 -5.41
CA GLY A 101 -7.78 -25.78 -6.48
C GLY A 101 -7.24 -25.49 -7.88
N GLY A 102 -6.15 -24.71 -7.95
CA GLY A 102 -5.54 -24.31 -9.22
C GLY A 102 -5.95 -22.92 -9.71
N ASP A 103 -6.99 -22.35 -9.12
CA ASP A 103 -7.43 -20.97 -9.35
C ASP A 103 -6.48 -19.93 -8.75
N VAL A 104 -6.55 -18.70 -9.25
CA VAL A 104 -5.74 -17.59 -8.75
C VAL A 104 -6.17 -17.21 -7.33
N ASP A 105 -5.18 -17.00 -6.46
CA ASP A 105 -5.39 -16.43 -5.13
C ASP A 105 -5.51 -14.90 -5.23
N TYR A 106 -6.76 -14.42 -5.37
CA TYR A 106 -7.06 -13.00 -5.55
C TYR A 106 -6.66 -12.15 -4.33
N ASP A 107 -6.88 -12.65 -3.11
CA ASP A 107 -6.55 -11.93 -1.87
C ASP A 107 -5.05 -11.67 -1.77
N ARG A 108 -4.25 -12.73 -1.98
CA ARG A 108 -2.79 -12.64 -1.96
C ARG A 108 -2.25 -11.74 -3.07
N THR A 109 -2.84 -11.83 -4.26
CA THR A 109 -2.44 -11.01 -5.41
C THR A 109 -2.76 -9.54 -5.16
N ALA A 110 -3.96 -9.26 -4.65
CA ALA A 110 -4.39 -7.91 -4.28
C ALA A 110 -3.44 -7.31 -3.25
N LYS A 111 -3.18 -7.99 -2.13
CA LYS A 111 -2.23 -7.55 -1.10
C LYS A 111 -0.84 -7.27 -1.68
N LYS A 112 -0.36 -8.11 -2.60
CA LYS A 112 0.96 -7.90 -3.24
C LYS A 112 1.02 -6.61 -4.04
N ILE A 113 -0.01 -6.32 -4.84
CA ILE A 113 -0.09 -5.10 -5.64
C ILE A 113 -0.08 -3.87 -4.74
N LEU A 114 -0.87 -3.92 -3.67
CA LEU A 114 -1.00 -2.85 -2.70
C LEU A 114 0.33 -2.64 -1.92
N TRP A 115 1.03 -3.71 -1.59
CA TRP A 115 2.37 -3.64 -1.00
C TRP A 115 3.41 -3.06 -1.97
N ASP A 116 3.35 -3.38 -3.25
CA ASP A 116 4.26 -2.83 -4.26
C ASP A 116 4.01 -1.35 -4.51
N TRP A 117 2.76 -0.91 -4.40
CA TRP A 117 2.40 0.49 -4.36
C TRP A 117 3.01 1.19 -3.14
N LEU A 118 2.80 0.67 -1.93
CA LEU A 118 3.35 1.24 -0.70
C LEU A 118 4.88 1.32 -0.67
N LYS A 119 5.56 0.34 -1.27
CA LYS A 119 7.02 0.30 -1.36
C LYS A 119 7.58 1.23 -2.44
N GLY A 120 6.73 1.89 -3.23
CA GLY A 120 7.13 2.74 -4.35
C GLY A 120 7.62 1.96 -5.58
N ASN A 121 7.39 0.65 -5.64
CA ASN A 121 7.72 -0.18 -6.81
C ASN A 121 6.78 0.13 -7.97
N LEU A 122 5.51 0.40 -7.66
CA LEU A 122 4.55 0.94 -8.62
C LEU A 122 4.66 2.45 -8.68
N LYS A 123 5.05 2.94 -9.85
CA LYS A 123 5.13 4.38 -10.13
C LYS A 123 3.76 4.89 -10.56
N ALA A 124 3.12 5.70 -9.72
CA ALA A 124 1.91 6.44 -10.07
C ALA A 124 2.18 7.94 -10.09
N TYR A 125 2.47 8.50 -11.27
CA TYR A 125 2.90 9.89 -11.47
C TYR A 125 1.74 10.91 -11.52
N TRP A 126 0.56 10.57 -11.01
CA TRP A 126 -0.69 11.35 -11.13
C TRP A 126 -1.49 11.43 -9.81
N LEU A 127 -0.84 11.09 -8.71
CA LEU A 127 -1.33 11.42 -7.37
C LEU A 127 -0.81 12.82 -7.03
N GLU A 128 -1.64 13.81 -7.31
CA GLU A 128 -1.52 15.17 -6.78
C GLU A 128 -2.15 15.25 -5.38
#